data_AF-A0A2S7CAJ5-F1
#
_entry.id   AF-A0A2S7CAJ5-F1
#
_cell.length_a   1.000
_cell.length_b   1.000
_cell.length_c   1.000
_cell.angle_alpha   90.00
_cell.angle_beta   90.00
_cell.angle_gamma   90.00
#
_symmetry.space_group_name_H-M   'P 1'
#
loop_
_entity.id
_entity.type
_entity.pdbx_description
1 polymer ?
#
loop_
_entity_poly.entity_id
_entity_poly.type
_entity_poly.pdbx_seq_one_letter_code
_entity_poly.pdbx_strand_id
1 'polypeptide(L)'
;MTIPSPQYAGLSDDVYKDRAVGRRAPGHEEIVTIEGQRYAVLEHVNNKSNGYQGTIYQRQGTGEIVVAHRGTEGAANDILTDATMVTSRTNPQAADALALTKHALDYAKEIGKEEGRTPQVTVTGHSLGGALAQISAHHYDLKGETFNAYGAASLSYRIPEGGNSVVNHVMASDPVSAASPHFGQVRIYAKPTEILALSASGYSNSKANFLIPDDPLMAATASLGAHKLGNFLGEHSALTDPNARPLAEKNARMIEEYRSDVNGLRTGTTILTRGAPGLGQDVVDAVRGPLAPGEPAKRDAHEHGNDRTSLRIDQPGHVGNPLFQDAQRGVHAQDARAGRSPDHRSAQLSGSLASEMHAAGGQRIDAVMMSPDAARTFAVQGRVDDPAQLRVSVDTMTAMNTPLEQSSQRVADNAARQSVALEQQQAQTQQQQQGARAMS
;
A
#
# COMPACT_ATOMS: atom_id res chain seq x y z
N MET A 1 6.17 -22.77 5.77
CA MET A 1 4.85 -22.58 6.41
C MET A 1 4.33 -23.96 6.74
N THR A 2 3.85 -24.20 7.97
CA THR A 2 3.29 -25.49 8.37
C THR A 2 1.76 -25.51 8.40
N ILE A 3 1.12 -24.33 8.33
CA ILE A 3 -0.32 -24.19 8.15
C ILE A 3 -0.70 -24.62 6.71
N PRO A 4 -1.68 -25.52 6.53
CA PRO A 4 -2.12 -25.95 5.20
C PRO A 4 -3.08 -24.94 4.55
N SER A 5 -3.10 -24.88 3.22
CA SER A 5 -3.91 -23.91 2.45
C SER A 5 -5.40 -23.82 2.83
N PRO A 6 -6.11 -24.94 3.11
CA PRO A 6 -7.50 -24.86 3.57
C PRO A 6 -7.68 -24.02 4.85
N GLN A 7 -6.70 -24.02 5.76
CA GLN A 7 -6.77 -23.18 6.96
C GLN A 7 -6.58 -21.69 6.63
N TYR A 8 -5.70 -21.35 5.69
CA TYR A 8 -5.58 -19.96 5.20
C TYR A 8 -6.85 -19.48 4.49
N ALA A 9 -7.53 -20.35 3.74
CA ALA A 9 -8.81 -20.05 3.10
C ALA A 9 -9.90 -19.80 4.17
N GLY A 10 -10.00 -20.69 5.15
CA GLY A 10 -10.96 -20.55 6.25
C GLY A 10 -10.72 -19.33 7.14
N LEU A 11 -9.46 -18.92 7.35
CA LEU A 11 -9.15 -17.66 8.05
C LEU A 11 -9.50 -16.42 7.20
N SER A 12 -9.35 -16.52 5.87
CA SER A 12 -9.78 -15.46 4.94
C SER A 12 -11.30 -15.33 4.85
N ASP A 13 -12.05 -16.37 5.25
CA ASP A 13 -13.50 -16.36 5.37
C ASP A 13 -13.92 -15.81 6.74
N ASP A 14 -13.28 -16.30 7.80
CA ASP A 14 -13.58 -15.93 9.18
C ASP A 14 -13.39 -14.42 9.47
N VAL A 15 -12.46 -13.76 8.76
CA VAL A 15 -12.21 -12.31 8.90
C VAL A 15 -13.41 -11.44 8.49
N TYR A 16 -14.39 -11.99 7.76
CA TYR A 16 -15.63 -11.28 7.41
C TYR A 16 -16.65 -11.27 8.55
N LYS A 17 -16.46 -12.07 9.61
CA LYS A 17 -17.35 -12.05 10.79
C LYS A 17 -17.12 -10.77 11.58
N ASP A 18 -18.21 -10.14 11.99
CA ASP A 18 -18.15 -8.99 12.89
C ASP A 18 -17.64 -9.41 14.26
N ARG A 19 -16.65 -8.66 14.77
CA ARG A 19 -15.99 -8.92 16.06
C ARG A 19 -15.87 -7.64 16.85
N ALA A 20 -15.76 -7.77 18.17
CA ALA A 20 -15.39 -6.62 19.02
C ALA A 20 -14.00 -6.10 18.60
N VAL A 21 -13.89 -4.78 18.40
CA VAL A 21 -12.63 -4.12 18.05
C VAL A 21 -11.68 -4.12 19.24
N GLY A 22 -10.40 -4.34 18.98
CA GLY A 22 -9.32 -4.24 19.96
C GLY A 22 -8.62 -5.56 20.24
N ARG A 23 -7.62 -5.47 21.12
CA ARG A 23 -6.80 -6.60 21.57
C ARG A 23 -7.57 -7.44 22.58
N ARG A 24 -7.46 -8.76 22.49
CA ARG A 24 -7.99 -9.67 23.52
C ARG A 24 -7.03 -9.71 24.71
N ALA A 25 -7.60 -9.76 25.91
CA ALA A 25 -6.79 -9.91 27.11
C ALA A 25 -6.24 -11.35 27.19
N PRO A 26 -5.01 -11.53 27.72
CA PRO A 26 -4.43 -12.86 27.90
C PRO A 26 -5.39 -13.81 28.62
N GLY A 27 -5.59 -15.01 28.06
CA GLY A 27 -6.47 -16.04 28.61
C GLY A 27 -7.97 -15.81 28.40
N HIS A 28 -8.34 -14.73 27.71
CA HIS A 28 -9.72 -14.38 27.36
C HIS A 28 -9.89 -14.23 25.83
N GLU A 29 -9.00 -14.87 25.07
CA GLU A 29 -9.06 -14.89 23.62
C GLU A 29 -10.30 -15.64 23.15
N GLU A 30 -10.96 -15.06 22.15
CA GLU A 30 -12.02 -15.75 21.43
C GLU A 30 -11.39 -16.90 20.63
N ILE A 31 -11.91 -18.12 20.79
CA ILE A 31 -11.41 -19.30 20.07
C ILE A 31 -12.32 -19.61 18.89
N VAL A 32 -11.74 -19.67 17.71
CA VAL A 32 -12.40 -20.14 16.49
C VAL A 32 -11.80 -21.46 16.03
N THR A 33 -12.62 -22.28 15.36
CA THR A 33 -12.18 -23.55 14.76
C THR A 33 -12.22 -23.44 13.24
N ILE A 34 -11.07 -23.62 12.61
CA ILE A 34 -10.89 -23.53 11.15
C ILE A 34 -10.30 -24.86 10.68
N GLU A 35 -11.02 -25.59 9.82
CA GLU A 35 -10.59 -26.91 9.32
C GLU A 35 -10.16 -27.87 10.46
N GLY A 36 -10.94 -27.90 11.55
CA GLY A 36 -10.66 -28.70 12.74
C GLY A 36 -9.54 -28.18 13.65
N GLN A 37 -8.83 -27.13 13.25
CA GLN A 37 -7.76 -26.51 14.03
C GLN A 37 -8.28 -25.31 14.84
N ARG A 38 -7.90 -25.24 16.12
CA ARG A 38 -8.25 -24.11 17.00
C ARG A 38 -7.28 -22.94 16.83
N TYR A 39 -7.84 -21.74 16.72
CA TYR A 39 -7.13 -20.47 16.64
C TYR A 39 -7.66 -19.50 17.70
N ALA A 40 -6.75 -18.87 18.42
CA ALA A 40 -7.08 -17.77 19.32
C ALA A 40 -7.04 -16.45 18.54
N VAL A 41 -8.07 -15.62 18.67
CA VAL A 41 -8.08 -14.25 18.13
C VAL A 41 -7.31 -13.35 19.07
N LEU A 42 -6.22 -12.75 18.62
CA LEU A 42 -5.39 -11.84 19.43
C LEU A 42 -5.86 -10.39 19.33
N GLU A 43 -6.20 -9.93 18.13
CA GLU A 43 -6.59 -8.54 17.87
C GLU A 43 -7.51 -8.48 16.66
N HIS A 44 -8.52 -7.63 16.71
CA HIS A 44 -9.37 -7.30 15.56
C HIS A 44 -9.44 -5.79 15.38
N VAL A 45 -9.27 -5.32 14.14
CA VAL A 45 -9.34 -3.91 13.76
C VAL A 45 -10.49 -3.71 12.80
N ASN A 46 -11.26 -2.64 13.02
CA ASN A 46 -12.26 -2.13 12.10
C ASN A 46 -12.14 -0.60 12.04
N ASN A 47 -11.56 -0.11 10.95
CA ASN A 47 -11.44 1.31 10.67
C ASN A 47 -12.59 1.76 9.76
N LYS A 48 -13.63 2.35 10.36
CA LYS A 48 -14.81 2.84 9.64
C LYS A 48 -14.53 3.99 8.67
N SER A 49 -13.39 4.69 8.81
CA SER A 49 -13.07 5.86 7.97
C SER A 49 -12.59 5.50 6.57
N ASN A 50 -11.92 4.35 6.41
CA ASN A 50 -11.44 3.85 5.11
C ASN A 50 -11.95 2.43 4.78
N GLY A 51 -12.77 1.85 5.67
CA GLY A 51 -13.36 0.52 5.50
C GLY A 51 -12.42 -0.64 5.78
N TYR A 52 -11.19 -0.40 6.26
CA TYR A 52 -10.25 -1.49 6.55
C TYR A 52 -10.73 -2.36 7.71
N GLN A 53 -10.62 -3.68 7.55
CA GLN A 53 -10.78 -4.63 8.64
C GLN A 53 -9.75 -5.75 8.54
N GLY A 54 -9.31 -6.24 9.69
CA GLY A 54 -8.38 -7.36 9.76
C GLY A 54 -8.33 -7.97 11.15
N THR A 55 -7.85 -9.21 11.22
CA THR A 55 -7.78 -9.98 12.46
C THR A 55 -6.45 -10.73 12.55
N ILE A 56 -5.85 -10.72 13.74
CA ILE A 56 -4.67 -11.51 14.08
C ILE A 56 -5.14 -12.78 14.79
N TYR A 57 -4.72 -13.92 14.28
CA TYR A 57 -4.99 -15.24 14.83
C TYR A 57 -3.70 -15.91 15.28
N GLN A 58 -3.76 -16.67 16.37
CA GLN A 58 -2.67 -17.53 16.83
C GLN A 58 -3.14 -18.99 16.82
N ARG A 59 -2.41 -19.85 16.11
CA ARG A 59 -2.70 -21.28 16.03
C ARG A 59 -2.39 -21.96 17.36
N GLN A 60 -3.39 -22.59 17.98
CA GLN A 60 -3.15 -23.38 19.19
C GLN A 60 -2.28 -24.60 18.88
N GLY A 61 -1.29 -24.87 19.73
CA GLY A 61 -0.33 -25.96 19.55
C GLY A 61 1.02 -25.50 18.99
N THR A 62 1.05 -24.92 17.77
CA THR A 62 2.31 -24.45 17.16
C THR A 62 2.64 -23.00 17.46
N GLY A 63 1.68 -22.20 17.89
CA GLY A 63 1.84 -20.77 18.20
C GLY A 63 1.99 -19.86 16.98
N GLU A 64 1.99 -20.41 15.75
CA GLU A 64 2.08 -19.64 14.50
C GLU A 64 1.00 -18.55 14.45
N ILE A 65 1.37 -17.37 13.98
CA ILE A 65 0.49 -16.20 13.90
C ILE A 65 0.11 -15.94 12.45
N VAL A 66 -1.17 -15.69 12.20
CA VAL A 66 -1.73 -15.36 10.89
C VAL A 66 -2.46 -14.04 10.97
N VAL A 67 -2.12 -13.11 10.09
CA VAL A 67 -2.84 -11.85 9.90
C VAL A 67 -3.77 -12.02 8.69
N ALA A 68 -5.08 -12.00 8.92
CA ALA A 68 -6.06 -12.02 7.85
C ALA A 68 -6.55 -10.59 7.58
N HIS A 69 -6.54 -10.18 6.32
CA HIS A 69 -7.13 -8.92 5.87
C HIS A 69 -8.45 -9.19 5.16
N ARG A 70 -9.49 -8.44 5.52
CA ARG A 70 -10.82 -8.52 4.88
C ARG A 70 -10.81 -7.76 3.56
N GLY A 71 -11.48 -8.29 2.54
CA GLY A 71 -11.76 -7.54 1.31
C GLY A 71 -13.00 -6.65 1.45
N THR A 72 -13.19 -5.69 0.55
CA THR A 72 -14.41 -4.87 0.49
C THR A 72 -15.65 -5.74 0.23
N GLU A 73 -16.78 -5.39 0.84
CA GLU A 73 -18.07 -6.03 0.56
C GLU A 73 -18.74 -5.37 -0.65
N GLY A 74 -19.09 -6.16 -1.66
CA GLY A 74 -19.83 -5.72 -2.85
C GLY A 74 -20.16 -6.92 -3.75
N ALA A 75 -21.12 -6.77 -4.67
CA ALA A 75 -21.28 -7.74 -5.76
C ALA A 75 -19.96 -7.82 -6.56
N ALA A 76 -19.62 -8.94 -7.20
CA ALA A 76 -18.39 -9.00 -8.00
C ALA A 76 -18.32 -7.92 -9.11
N ASN A 77 -19.48 -7.46 -9.60
CA ASN A 77 -19.59 -6.27 -10.47
C ASN A 77 -19.25 -4.97 -9.74
N ASP A 78 -19.70 -4.79 -8.50
CA ASP A 78 -19.35 -3.63 -7.67
C ASP A 78 -17.88 -3.69 -7.25
N ILE A 79 -17.30 -4.86 -6.96
CA ILE A 79 -15.84 -5.00 -6.70
C ILE A 79 -15.02 -4.61 -7.94
N LEU A 80 -15.49 -4.96 -9.13
CA LEU A 80 -14.86 -4.59 -10.39
C LEU A 80 -15.04 -3.09 -10.71
N THR A 81 -16.17 -2.49 -10.31
CA THR A 81 -16.56 -1.10 -10.61
C THR A 81 -16.05 -0.08 -9.55
N ASP A 82 -16.12 -0.44 -8.27
CA ASP A 82 -15.66 0.32 -7.09
C ASP A 82 -14.14 0.26 -6.89
N ALA A 83 -13.42 -0.23 -7.89
CA ALA A 83 -11.97 -0.25 -7.92
C ALA A 83 -11.43 1.18 -8.08
N THR A 84 -11.56 1.99 -7.03
CA THR A 84 -10.76 3.21 -6.77
C THR A 84 -9.25 2.93 -6.81
N MET A 85 -8.84 1.66 -6.80
CA MET A 85 -7.48 1.17 -7.11
C MET A 85 -7.13 1.23 -8.61
N VAL A 86 -8.09 1.09 -9.53
CA VAL A 86 -7.89 1.16 -10.99
C VAL A 86 -7.48 2.57 -11.43
N THR A 87 -7.88 3.60 -10.68
CA THR A 87 -7.59 5.00 -11.00
C THR A 87 -6.38 5.55 -10.23
N SER A 88 -6.17 5.17 -8.97
CA SER A 88 -5.13 5.76 -8.10
C SER A 88 -3.86 4.91 -7.89
N ARG A 89 -3.85 3.59 -8.19
CA ARG A 89 -2.74 2.64 -7.90
C ARG A 89 -2.23 2.62 -6.45
N THR A 90 -2.90 3.35 -5.54
CA THR A 90 -2.67 3.38 -4.10
C THR A 90 -3.87 2.78 -3.39
N ASN A 91 -3.64 2.05 -2.30
CA ASN A 91 -4.72 1.45 -1.50
C ASN A 91 -4.86 2.22 -0.18
N PRO A 92 -5.98 2.93 0.07
CA PRO A 92 -6.17 3.72 1.30
C PRO A 92 -6.20 2.86 2.59
N GLN A 93 -6.34 1.54 2.46
CA GLN A 93 -6.32 0.58 3.57
C GLN A 93 -4.93 -0.02 3.85
N ALA A 94 -3.93 0.22 2.98
CA ALA A 94 -2.61 -0.40 3.12
C ALA A 94 -1.89 0.00 4.41
N ALA A 95 -2.00 1.26 4.83
CA ALA A 95 -1.36 1.72 6.07
C ALA A 95 -1.87 0.95 7.31
N ASP A 96 -3.19 0.74 7.42
CA ASP A 96 -3.76 -0.03 8.52
C ASP A 96 -3.42 -1.52 8.43
N ALA A 97 -3.34 -2.08 7.23
CA ALA A 97 -2.88 -3.46 7.01
C ALA A 97 -1.43 -3.67 7.47
N LEU A 98 -0.54 -2.72 7.15
CA LEU A 98 0.84 -2.72 7.60
C LEU A 98 0.95 -2.53 9.12
N ALA A 99 0.12 -1.67 9.71
CA ALA A 99 0.08 -1.45 11.16
C ALA A 99 -0.37 -2.72 11.91
N LEU A 100 -1.45 -3.37 11.46
CA LEU A 100 -1.91 -4.63 12.06
C LEU A 100 -0.86 -5.74 11.91
N THR A 101 -0.19 -5.82 10.76
CA THR A 101 0.88 -6.79 10.54
C THR A 101 2.08 -6.53 11.45
N LYS A 102 2.40 -5.26 11.70
CA LYS A 102 3.41 -4.88 12.70
C LYS A 102 3.03 -5.35 14.10
N HIS A 103 1.77 -5.19 14.52
CA HIS A 103 1.30 -5.71 15.81
C HIS A 103 1.51 -7.23 15.91
N ALA A 104 1.22 -7.99 14.86
CA ALA A 104 1.46 -9.44 14.81
C ALA A 104 2.94 -9.82 14.99
N LEU A 105 3.85 -9.06 14.35
CA LEU A 105 5.29 -9.22 14.54
C LEU A 105 5.73 -8.89 15.97
N ASP A 106 5.15 -7.87 16.58
CA ASP A 106 5.45 -7.49 17.95
C ASP A 106 4.93 -8.56 18.94
N TYR A 107 3.74 -9.14 18.71
CA TYR A 107 3.26 -10.31 19.45
C TYR A 107 4.22 -11.50 19.34
N ALA A 108 4.66 -11.84 18.13
CA ALA A 108 5.61 -12.94 17.94
C ALA A 108 6.93 -12.70 18.69
N LYS A 109 7.43 -11.46 18.71
CA LYS A 109 8.64 -11.10 19.46
C LYS A 109 8.44 -11.27 20.97
N GLU A 110 7.33 -10.80 21.53
CA GLU A 110 7.07 -10.95 22.97
C GLU A 110 6.93 -12.43 23.37
N ILE A 111 6.16 -13.22 22.61
CA ILE A 111 6.07 -14.68 22.83
C ILE A 111 7.45 -15.33 22.74
N GLY A 112 8.28 -14.90 21.79
CA GLY A 112 9.65 -15.41 21.65
C GLY A 112 10.56 -15.10 22.84
N LYS A 113 10.37 -13.97 23.53
CA LYS A 113 11.10 -13.65 24.76
C LYS A 113 10.68 -14.53 25.92
N GLU A 114 9.39 -14.85 26.02
CA GLU A 114 8.83 -15.66 27.11
C GLU A 114 9.08 -17.16 26.92
N GLU A 115 8.88 -17.67 25.70
CA GLU A 115 8.94 -19.11 25.39
C GLU A 115 10.27 -19.56 24.77
N GLY A 116 11.18 -18.62 24.48
CA GLY A 116 12.48 -18.90 23.86
C GLY A 116 12.42 -19.24 22.37
N ARG A 117 11.24 -19.19 21.75
CA ARG A 117 11.03 -19.42 20.31
C ARG A 117 10.03 -18.43 19.73
N THR A 118 10.49 -17.53 18.87
CA THR A 118 9.62 -16.59 18.14
C THR A 118 8.71 -17.34 17.17
N PRO A 119 7.37 -17.23 17.29
CA PRO A 119 6.46 -17.82 16.31
C PRO A 119 6.61 -17.22 14.92
N GLN A 120 6.35 -18.02 13.89
CA GLN A 120 6.28 -17.52 12.52
C GLN A 120 5.03 -16.65 12.35
N VAL A 121 5.18 -15.48 11.71
CA VAL A 121 4.07 -14.64 11.27
C VAL A 121 3.85 -14.84 9.77
N THR A 122 2.60 -15.03 9.37
CA THR A 122 2.17 -15.12 7.97
C THR A 122 0.94 -14.26 7.72
N VAL A 123 0.65 -13.98 6.46
CA VAL A 123 -0.48 -13.13 6.05
C VAL A 123 -1.42 -13.87 5.11
N THR A 124 -2.70 -13.55 5.16
CA THR A 124 -3.72 -14.14 4.29
C THR A 124 -4.83 -13.14 3.94
N GLY A 125 -5.58 -13.43 2.88
CA GLY A 125 -6.73 -12.64 2.51
C GLY A 125 -7.34 -13.03 1.17
N HIS A 126 -8.58 -12.59 1.00
CA HIS A 126 -9.37 -12.80 -0.21
C HIS A 126 -9.62 -11.47 -0.93
N SER A 127 -9.71 -11.47 -2.26
CA SER A 127 -10.04 -10.28 -3.05
C SER A 127 -9.11 -9.09 -2.72
N LEU A 128 -9.64 -7.92 -2.35
CA LEU A 128 -8.83 -6.78 -1.88
C LEU A 128 -7.99 -7.11 -0.64
N GLY A 129 -8.51 -7.93 0.28
CA GLY A 129 -7.76 -8.40 1.45
C GLY A 129 -6.53 -9.22 1.05
N GLY A 130 -6.61 -9.96 -0.06
CA GLY A 130 -5.47 -10.66 -0.63
C GLY A 130 -4.41 -9.71 -1.22
N ALA A 131 -4.82 -8.57 -1.78
CA ALA A 131 -3.89 -7.52 -2.21
C ALA A 131 -3.16 -6.90 -1.01
N LEU A 132 -3.90 -6.62 0.08
CA LEU A 132 -3.32 -6.14 1.34
C LEU A 132 -2.35 -7.16 1.93
N ALA A 133 -2.67 -8.45 1.87
CA ALA A 133 -1.76 -9.52 2.29
C ALA A 133 -0.46 -9.54 1.45
N GLN A 134 -0.54 -9.38 0.13
CA GLN A 134 0.65 -9.27 -0.72
C GLN A 134 1.50 -8.04 -0.37
N ILE A 135 0.87 -6.89 -0.13
CA ILE A 135 1.55 -5.65 0.30
C ILE A 135 2.27 -5.88 1.64
N SER A 136 1.58 -6.41 2.64
CA SER A 136 2.14 -6.73 3.96
C SER A 136 3.27 -7.76 3.87
N ALA A 137 3.12 -8.79 3.03
CA ALA A 137 4.14 -9.81 2.81
C ALA A 137 5.40 -9.22 2.19
N HIS A 138 5.27 -8.40 1.16
CA HIS A 138 6.42 -7.74 0.53
C HIS A 138 7.09 -6.76 1.49
N HIS A 139 6.30 -5.95 2.20
CA HIS A 139 6.81 -4.91 3.09
C HIS A 139 7.67 -5.49 4.24
N TYR A 140 7.21 -6.58 4.87
CA TYR A 140 7.86 -7.21 6.03
C TYR A 140 8.65 -8.49 5.72
N ASP A 141 8.79 -8.87 4.45
CA ASP A 141 9.36 -10.17 4.01
C ASP A 141 8.69 -11.40 4.65
N LEU A 142 7.35 -11.39 4.67
CA LEU A 142 6.56 -12.49 5.22
C LEU A 142 6.16 -13.49 4.16
N LYS A 143 5.83 -14.70 4.63
CA LYS A 143 5.14 -15.69 3.82
C LYS A 143 3.62 -15.53 3.95
N GLY A 144 2.88 -15.99 2.95
CA GLY A 144 1.42 -15.94 2.99
C GLY A 144 0.74 -16.72 1.88
N GLU A 145 -0.57 -16.86 2.01
CA GLU A 145 -1.43 -17.42 0.96
C GLU A 145 -2.62 -16.49 0.72
N THR A 146 -3.05 -16.36 -0.52
CA THR A 146 -4.18 -15.49 -0.87
C THR A 146 -5.14 -16.18 -1.82
N PHE A 147 -6.40 -15.73 -1.85
CA PHE A 147 -7.48 -16.41 -2.56
C PHE A 147 -8.20 -15.41 -3.47
N ASN A 148 -8.16 -15.64 -4.78
CA ASN A 148 -8.69 -14.70 -5.79
C ASN A 148 -8.31 -13.24 -5.50
N ALA A 149 -7.07 -13.03 -5.07
CA ALA A 149 -6.60 -11.71 -4.71
C ALA A 149 -6.54 -10.80 -5.93
N TYR A 150 -6.76 -9.50 -5.75
CA TYR A 150 -6.27 -8.54 -6.73
C TYR A 150 -4.74 -8.47 -6.64
N GLY A 151 -4.02 -8.65 -7.74
CA GLY A 151 -2.56 -8.66 -7.76
C GLY A 151 -1.95 -7.30 -7.35
N ALA A 152 -0.98 -7.31 -6.42
CA ALA A 152 -0.40 -6.07 -5.88
C ALA A 152 0.78 -5.52 -6.71
N ALA A 153 1.30 -6.26 -7.70
CA ALA A 153 2.52 -5.87 -8.41
C ALA A 153 2.33 -4.66 -9.35
N SER A 154 1.10 -4.38 -9.79
CA SER A 154 0.81 -3.19 -10.60
C SER A 154 0.54 -1.92 -9.77
N LEU A 155 0.56 -2.01 -8.44
CA LEU A 155 0.33 -0.89 -7.54
C LEU A 155 1.63 -0.09 -7.30
N SER A 156 1.51 1.17 -6.88
CA SER A 156 2.64 2.11 -6.71
C SER A 156 3.54 1.82 -5.49
N TYR A 157 3.57 0.56 -5.04
CA TYR A 157 4.40 0.09 -3.92
C TYR A 157 5.74 -0.52 -4.37
N ARG A 158 6.03 -0.50 -5.68
CA ARG A 158 7.25 -1.10 -6.29
C ARG A 158 7.42 -2.58 -5.93
N ILE A 159 6.30 -3.29 -5.85
CA ILE A 159 6.24 -4.72 -5.55
C ILE A 159 6.59 -5.50 -6.84
N PRO A 160 7.54 -6.45 -6.82
CA PRO A 160 7.85 -7.25 -8.00
C PRO A 160 6.71 -8.23 -8.33
N GLU A 161 6.56 -8.55 -9.62
CA GLU A 161 5.77 -9.69 -10.05
C GLU A 161 6.52 -11.00 -9.75
N GLY A 162 5.79 -12.04 -9.32
CA GLY A 162 6.33 -13.37 -9.06
C GLY A 162 7.09 -13.49 -7.74
N GLY A 163 7.91 -14.54 -7.62
CA GLY A 163 8.62 -14.91 -6.40
C GLY A 163 7.95 -16.04 -5.62
N ASN A 164 8.50 -16.37 -4.45
CA ASN A 164 8.10 -17.55 -3.66
C ASN A 164 7.70 -17.20 -2.21
N SER A 165 7.38 -15.94 -1.95
CA SER A 165 6.94 -15.51 -0.61
C SER A 165 5.44 -15.69 -0.39
N VAL A 166 4.64 -15.43 -1.41
CA VAL A 166 3.19 -15.64 -1.35
C VAL A 166 2.77 -16.72 -2.33
N VAL A 167 1.77 -17.53 -1.98
CA VAL A 167 1.05 -18.40 -2.92
C VAL A 167 -0.32 -17.80 -3.18
N ASN A 168 -0.60 -17.46 -4.43
CA ASN A 168 -1.87 -16.88 -4.86
C ASN A 168 -2.72 -17.98 -5.48
N HIS A 169 -3.75 -18.43 -4.78
CA HIS A 169 -4.73 -19.39 -5.27
C HIS A 169 -5.80 -18.63 -6.07
N VAL A 170 -5.89 -18.92 -7.37
CA VAL A 170 -6.80 -18.19 -8.26
C VAL A 170 -7.67 -19.16 -9.05
N MET A 171 -8.94 -18.83 -9.21
CA MET A 171 -9.83 -19.52 -10.13
C MET A 171 -9.56 -19.06 -11.56
N ALA A 172 -9.68 -19.96 -12.53
CA ALA A 172 -9.24 -19.78 -13.91
C ALA A 172 -9.96 -18.61 -14.59
N SER A 173 -11.26 -18.46 -14.36
CA SER A 173 -12.06 -17.41 -14.98
C SER A 173 -12.33 -16.22 -14.06
N ASP A 174 -11.73 -16.17 -12.86
CA ASP A 174 -11.90 -15.05 -11.93
C ASP A 174 -11.35 -13.73 -12.53
N PRO A 175 -12.22 -12.72 -12.78
CA PRO A 175 -11.80 -11.46 -13.40
C PRO A 175 -10.94 -10.60 -12.46
N VAL A 176 -11.07 -10.72 -11.14
CA VAL A 176 -10.35 -9.85 -10.20
C VAL A 176 -8.87 -10.22 -10.13
N SER A 177 -8.55 -11.51 -9.98
CA SER A 177 -7.16 -11.99 -10.02
C SER A 177 -6.56 -11.95 -11.42
N ALA A 178 -7.38 -11.94 -12.47
CA ALA A 178 -6.92 -11.73 -13.84
C ALA A 178 -6.47 -10.28 -14.10
N ALA A 179 -7.06 -9.32 -13.40
CA ALA A 179 -6.90 -7.90 -13.70
C ALA A 179 -5.54 -7.30 -13.32
N SER A 180 -4.68 -7.98 -12.56
CA SER A 180 -3.39 -7.44 -12.13
C SER A 180 -2.37 -8.53 -11.83
N PRO A 181 -1.07 -8.33 -12.15
CA PRO A 181 -0.01 -9.26 -11.79
C PRO A 181 0.21 -9.35 -10.27
N HIS A 182 0.64 -10.53 -9.80
CA HIS A 182 0.74 -10.87 -8.39
C HIS A 182 2.18 -10.87 -7.88
N PHE A 183 2.35 -10.52 -6.61
CA PHE A 183 3.54 -10.89 -5.84
C PHE A 183 3.43 -12.34 -5.38
N GLY A 184 4.44 -13.14 -5.67
CA GLY A 184 4.48 -14.57 -5.32
C GLY A 184 4.06 -15.51 -6.46
N GLN A 185 4.00 -16.80 -6.14
CA GLN A 185 3.61 -17.86 -7.06
C GLN A 185 2.10 -17.77 -7.33
N VAL A 186 1.67 -17.94 -8.57
CA VAL A 186 0.25 -18.08 -8.92
C VAL A 186 -0.07 -19.56 -9.14
N ARG A 187 -1.09 -20.06 -8.44
CA ARG A 187 -1.64 -21.42 -8.61
C ARG A 187 -3.05 -21.31 -9.15
N ILE A 188 -3.22 -21.69 -10.41
CA ILE A 188 -4.49 -21.60 -11.12
C ILE A 188 -5.27 -22.90 -10.94
N TYR A 189 -6.56 -22.76 -10.64
CA TYR A 189 -7.53 -23.84 -10.49
C TYR A 189 -8.67 -23.63 -11.46
N ALA A 190 -9.19 -24.69 -12.07
CA ALA A 190 -10.34 -24.59 -12.97
C ALA A 190 -11.41 -25.60 -12.58
N LYS A 191 -12.67 -25.17 -12.66
CA LYS A 191 -13.84 -26.07 -12.71
C LYS A 191 -14.27 -26.29 -14.16
N PRO A 192 -14.90 -27.43 -14.50
CA PRO A 192 -15.43 -27.67 -15.85
C PRO A 192 -16.35 -26.55 -16.35
N THR A 193 -17.16 -25.97 -15.46
CA THR A 193 -18.06 -24.86 -15.77
C THR A 193 -17.32 -23.58 -16.17
N GLU A 194 -16.15 -23.31 -15.61
CA GLU A 194 -15.34 -22.13 -15.98
C GLU A 194 -14.75 -22.29 -17.37
N ILE A 195 -14.26 -23.49 -17.71
CA ILE A 195 -13.75 -23.80 -19.04
C ILE A 195 -14.86 -23.65 -20.10
N LEU A 196 -16.07 -24.11 -19.79
CA LEU A 196 -17.23 -23.93 -20.66
C LEU A 196 -17.61 -22.45 -20.82
N ALA A 197 -17.58 -21.68 -19.74
CA ALA A 197 -17.87 -20.24 -19.79
C ALA A 197 -16.85 -19.49 -20.66
N LEU A 198 -15.56 -19.73 -20.46
CA LEU A 198 -14.51 -19.12 -21.28
C LEU A 198 -14.65 -19.51 -22.76
N SER A 199 -14.92 -20.79 -23.04
CA SER A 199 -15.14 -21.29 -24.41
C SER A 199 -16.34 -20.63 -25.09
N ALA A 200 -17.44 -20.42 -24.34
CA ALA A 200 -18.63 -19.72 -24.84
C ALA A 200 -18.38 -18.23 -25.11
N SER A 201 -17.34 -17.64 -24.50
CA SER A 201 -16.93 -16.24 -24.70
C SER A 201 -15.83 -16.06 -25.75
N GLY A 202 -15.52 -17.10 -26.52
CA GLY A 202 -14.59 -17.05 -27.65
C GLY A 202 -13.24 -17.69 -27.37
N TYR A 203 -12.81 -17.81 -26.11
CA TYR A 203 -11.48 -18.31 -25.76
C TYR A 203 -11.28 -19.78 -26.10
N SER A 204 -10.12 -20.15 -26.62
CA SER A 204 -9.86 -21.52 -27.09
C SER A 204 -8.41 -21.95 -26.90
N ASN A 205 -8.21 -23.26 -26.71
CA ASN A 205 -6.87 -23.84 -26.71
C ASN A 205 -6.28 -24.01 -28.13
N SER A 206 -7.06 -23.71 -29.18
CA SER A 206 -6.62 -23.84 -30.57
C SER A 206 -5.74 -22.67 -31.03
N LYS A 207 -4.70 -22.97 -31.80
CA LYS A 207 -3.88 -21.97 -32.52
C LYS A 207 -4.65 -21.24 -33.63
N ALA A 208 -5.79 -21.78 -34.06
CA ALA A 208 -6.58 -21.29 -35.19
C ALA A 208 -7.78 -20.41 -34.77
N ASN A 209 -7.82 -19.93 -33.52
CA ASN A 209 -8.96 -19.21 -32.96
C ASN A 209 -9.17 -17.77 -33.49
N PHE A 210 -8.36 -17.32 -34.46
CA PHE A 210 -8.38 -15.95 -35.01
C PHE A 210 -9.71 -15.53 -35.69
N LEU A 211 -10.67 -16.45 -35.84
CA LEU A 211 -11.95 -16.22 -36.52
C LEU A 211 -13.11 -15.91 -35.56
N ILE A 212 -12.95 -16.18 -34.26
CA ILE A 212 -13.94 -15.85 -33.24
C ILE A 212 -13.36 -14.71 -32.41
N PRO A 213 -13.96 -13.50 -32.41
CA PRO A 213 -13.48 -12.43 -31.55
C PRO A 213 -13.73 -12.80 -30.09
N ASP A 214 -12.69 -12.70 -29.27
CA ASP A 214 -12.79 -12.89 -27.82
C ASP A 214 -13.56 -11.74 -27.18
N ASP A 215 -14.42 -12.05 -26.20
CA ASP A 215 -15.17 -11.06 -25.44
C ASP A 215 -14.81 -11.14 -23.94
N PRO A 216 -13.76 -10.40 -23.49
CA PRO A 216 -13.33 -10.39 -22.09
C PRO A 216 -14.42 -9.87 -21.14
N LEU A 217 -15.29 -8.97 -21.60
CA LEU A 217 -16.36 -8.42 -20.76
C LEU A 217 -17.46 -9.46 -20.52
N MET A 218 -17.87 -10.17 -21.57
CA MET A 218 -18.81 -11.29 -21.45
C MET A 218 -18.24 -12.45 -20.63
N ALA A 219 -16.96 -12.79 -20.80
CA ALA A 219 -16.30 -13.80 -19.99
C ALA A 219 -16.25 -13.42 -18.50
N ALA A 220 -15.90 -12.17 -18.18
CA ALA A 220 -15.84 -11.66 -16.82
C ALA A 220 -17.22 -11.68 -16.13
N THR A 221 -18.28 -11.28 -16.83
CA THR A 221 -19.66 -11.29 -16.30
C THR A 221 -20.21 -12.70 -16.10
N ALA A 222 -19.89 -13.64 -16.99
CA ALA A 222 -20.23 -15.06 -16.81
C ALA A 222 -19.46 -15.71 -15.64
N SER A 223 -18.34 -15.10 -15.22
CA SER A 223 -17.38 -15.68 -14.28
C SER A 223 -17.38 -15.03 -12.89
N LEU A 224 -18.37 -14.20 -12.57
CA LEU A 224 -18.49 -13.55 -11.25
C LEU A 224 -18.55 -14.56 -10.08
N GLY A 225 -19.05 -15.77 -10.33
CA GLY A 225 -19.05 -16.87 -9.35
C GLY A 225 -17.64 -17.42 -9.06
N ALA A 226 -16.71 -17.31 -10.00
CA ALA A 226 -15.33 -17.77 -9.84
C ALA A 226 -14.57 -16.92 -8.79
N HIS A 227 -14.94 -15.64 -8.62
CA HIS A 227 -14.31 -14.76 -7.64
C HIS A 227 -14.55 -15.18 -6.19
N LYS A 228 -15.64 -15.89 -5.89
CA LYS A 228 -16.05 -16.20 -4.51
C LYS A 228 -15.02 -17.04 -3.77
N LEU A 229 -14.73 -16.67 -2.52
CA LEU A 229 -13.90 -17.45 -1.60
C LEU A 229 -14.41 -18.88 -1.39
N GLY A 230 -15.73 -19.10 -1.49
CA GLY A 230 -16.35 -20.41 -1.40
C GLY A 230 -15.82 -21.46 -2.40
N ASN A 231 -15.12 -21.05 -3.46
CA ASN A 231 -14.42 -21.99 -4.35
C ASN A 231 -13.23 -22.68 -3.69
N PHE A 232 -12.74 -22.17 -2.57
CA PHE A 232 -11.59 -22.70 -1.82
C PHE A 232 -11.98 -23.27 -0.44
N LEU A 233 -13.27 -23.32 -0.13
CA LEU A 233 -13.80 -23.77 1.17
C LEU A 233 -14.58 -25.09 1.04
N GLY A 234 -14.57 -25.88 2.11
CA GLY A 234 -15.41 -27.07 2.26
C GLY A 234 -15.09 -28.21 1.29
N GLU A 235 -16.03 -29.16 1.18
CA GLU A 235 -15.86 -30.42 0.44
C GLU A 235 -15.61 -30.23 -1.06
N HIS A 236 -16.13 -29.16 -1.65
CA HIS A 236 -15.99 -28.83 -3.08
C HIS A 236 -14.90 -27.78 -3.34
N SER A 237 -13.95 -27.66 -2.41
CA SER A 237 -12.81 -26.76 -2.54
C SER A 237 -11.91 -27.18 -3.70
N ALA A 238 -11.55 -26.22 -4.54
CA ALA A 238 -10.55 -26.38 -5.58
C ALA A 238 -9.16 -26.72 -5.00
N LEU A 239 -8.89 -26.39 -3.73
CA LEU A 239 -7.63 -26.72 -3.06
C LEU A 239 -7.44 -28.22 -2.88
N THR A 240 -8.53 -28.96 -2.71
CA THR A 240 -8.55 -30.40 -2.41
C THR A 240 -8.99 -31.24 -3.61
N ASP A 241 -9.55 -30.63 -4.65
CA ASP A 241 -9.89 -31.34 -5.89
C ASP A 241 -8.62 -31.69 -6.69
N PRO A 242 -8.29 -32.99 -6.86
CA PRO A 242 -7.10 -33.41 -7.60
C PRO A 242 -7.16 -33.06 -9.09
N ASN A 243 -8.35 -32.76 -9.64
CA ASN A 243 -8.54 -32.43 -11.05
C ASN A 243 -8.49 -30.93 -11.33
N ALA A 244 -8.67 -30.06 -10.33
CA ALA A 244 -8.81 -28.63 -10.55
C ALA A 244 -7.56 -28.00 -11.20
N ARG A 245 -6.37 -28.40 -10.75
CA ARG A 245 -5.10 -27.93 -11.34
C ARG A 245 -4.77 -28.59 -12.67
N PRO A 246 -4.83 -29.93 -12.84
CA PRO A 246 -4.66 -30.55 -14.14
C PRO A 246 -5.64 -30.02 -15.21
N LEU A 247 -6.86 -29.69 -14.82
CA LEU A 247 -7.84 -29.09 -15.74
C LEU A 247 -7.41 -27.68 -16.16
N ALA A 248 -6.92 -26.86 -15.24
CA ALA A 248 -6.34 -25.55 -15.56
C ALA A 248 -5.12 -25.70 -16.48
N GLU A 249 -4.20 -26.61 -16.19
CA GLU A 249 -3.00 -26.88 -16.98
C GLU A 249 -3.35 -27.35 -18.41
N LYS A 250 -4.35 -28.22 -18.56
CA LYS A 250 -4.85 -28.67 -19.87
C LYS A 250 -5.45 -27.53 -20.70
N ASN A 251 -5.95 -26.49 -20.04
CA ASN A 251 -6.58 -25.33 -20.66
C ASN A 251 -5.73 -24.05 -20.46
N ALA A 252 -4.42 -24.18 -20.23
CA ALA A 252 -3.58 -23.04 -19.85
C ALA A 252 -3.63 -21.91 -20.88
N ARG A 253 -3.61 -22.23 -22.17
CA ARG A 253 -3.62 -21.23 -23.25
C ARG A 253 -4.86 -20.35 -23.20
N MET A 254 -6.06 -20.93 -23.17
CA MET A 254 -7.30 -20.14 -23.16
C MET A 254 -7.43 -19.30 -21.87
N ILE A 255 -6.91 -19.81 -20.76
CA ILE A 255 -6.91 -19.11 -19.48
C ILE A 255 -5.91 -17.95 -19.50
N GLU A 256 -4.72 -18.15 -20.05
CA GLU A 256 -3.69 -17.11 -20.21
C GLU A 256 -4.18 -15.99 -21.14
N GLU A 257 -4.83 -16.34 -22.25
CA GLU A 257 -5.44 -15.38 -23.19
C GLU A 257 -6.51 -14.53 -22.50
N TYR A 258 -7.46 -15.17 -21.81
CA TYR A 258 -8.46 -14.45 -21.00
C TYR A 258 -7.85 -13.53 -19.96
N ARG A 259 -6.88 -14.02 -19.18
CA ARG A 259 -6.23 -13.23 -18.13
C ARG A 259 -5.44 -12.06 -18.71
N SER A 260 -4.80 -12.26 -19.86
CA SER A 260 -4.10 -11.21 -20.61
C SER A 260 -5.08 -10.12 -21.08
N ASP A 261 -6.22 -10.51 -21.66
CA ASP A 261 -7.22 -9.57 -22.18
C ASP A 261 -7.87 -8.75 -21.07
N VAL A 262 -8.22 -9.36 -19.94
CA VAL A 262 -8.74 -8.66 -18.76
C VAL A 262 -7.74 -7.64 -18.22
N ASN A 263 -6.46 -8.01 -18.09
CA ASN A 263 -5.42 -7.06 -17.65
C ASN A 263 -5.18 -5.94 -18.68
N GLY A 264 -5.24 -6.26 -19.98
CA GLY A 264 -5.11 -5.30 -21.07
C GLY A 264 -6.21 -4.24 -21.07
N LEU A 265 -7.47 -4.68 -20.95
CA LEU A 265 -8.65 -3.81 -20.89
C LEU A 265 -8.60 -2.86 -19.68
N ARG A 266 -8.16 -3.35 -18.51
CA ARG A 266 -7.90 -2.50 -17.34
C ARG A 266 -6.81 -1.47 -17.62
N THR A 267 -5.66 -1.90 -18.15
CA THR A 267 -4.50 -1.03 -18.37
C THR A 267 -4.82 0.11 -19.33
N GLY A 268 -5.55 -0.16 -20.42
CA GLY A 268 -5.99 0.87 -21.37
C GLY A 268 -6.88 1.95 -20.74
N THR A 269 -7.76 1.57 -19.81
CA THR A 269 -8.66 2.49 -19.10
C THR A 269 -7.93 3.37 -18.07
N THR A 270 -6.95 2.80 -17.35
CA THR A 270 -6.13 3.53 -16.37
C THR A 270 -5.27 4.62 -17.03
N ILE A 271 -4.77 4.40 -18.25
CA ILE A 271 -3.94 5.38 -18.97
C ILE A 271 -4.76 6.60 -19.41
N LEU A 272 -6.00 6.40 -19.86
CA LEU A 272 -6.86 7.46 -20.40
C LEU A 272 -7.39 8.43 -19.32
N THR A 273 -7.49 7.99 -18.07
CA THR A 273 -8.08 8.77 -16.97
C THR A 273 -7.07 9.58 -16.15
N ARG A 274 -5.77 9.34 -16.32
CA ARG A 274 -4.71 10.13 -15.69
C ARG A 274 -4.27 11.26 -16.60
N GLY A 275 -4.60 12.50 -16.23
CA GLY A 275 -3.91 13.67 -16.78
C GLY A 275 -2.39 13.58 -16.54
N ALA A 276 -1.64 14.47 -17.21
CA ALA A 276 -0.17 14.50 -17.28
C ALA A 276 0.65 14.21 -15.99
N PRO A 277 0.24 14.57 -14.75
CA PRO A 277 1.02 14.29 -13.55
C PRO A 277 1.20 12.80 -13.23
N GLY A 278 0.19 11.96 -13.54
CA GLY A 278 0.18 10.54 -13.19
C GLY A 278 1.08 9.64 -14.04
N LEU A 279 1.59 10.16 -15.16
CA LEU A 279 2.59 9.49 -16.00
C LEU A 279 4.03 9.72 -15.49
N GLY A 280 4.28 10.81 -14.76
CA GLY A 280 5.62 11.19 -14.30
C GLY A 280 6.17 10.27 -13.20
N GLN A 281 5.35 9.86 -12.23
CA GLN A 281 5.77 8.94 -11.16
C GLN A 281 6.00 7.51 -11.67
N ASP A 282 5.15 7.02 -12.57
CA ASP A 282 5.29 5.70 -13.19
C ASP A 282 6.59 5.56 -13.99
N VAL A 283 7.01 6.62 -14.71
CA VAL A 283 8.30 6.64 -15.42
C VAL A 283 9.47 6.60 -14.43
N VAL A 284 9.38 7.34 -13.32
CA VAL A 284 10.42 7.34 -12.29
C VAL A 284 10.54 5.99 -11.59
N ASP A 285 9.42 5.33 -11.29
CA ASP A 285 9.41 4.01 -10.66
C ASP A 285 9.83 2.90 -11.63
N ALA A 286 9.45 2.99 -12.91
CA ALA A 286 9.94 2.08 -13.95
C ALA A 286 11.47 2.18 -14.11
N VAL A 287 12.06 3.37 -13.93
CA VAL A 287 13.51 3.57 -13.94
C VAL A 287 14.18 3.08 -12.65
N ARG A 288 13.51 3.18 -11.49
CA ARG A 288 14.04 2.74 -10.19
C ARG A 288 13.92 1.23 -9.94
N GLY A 289 13.05 0.53 -10.66
CA GLY A 289 12.81 -0.90 -10.52
C GLY A 289 12.09 -1.30 -9.21
N PRO A 290 11.76 -2.59 -9.01
CA PRO A 290 11.10 -3.07 -7.80
C PRO A 290 12.00 -2.99 -6.56
N LEU A 291 11.40 -2.93 -5.37
CA LEU A 291 12.08 -3.03 -4.08
C LEU A 291 12.22 -4.49 -3.64
N ALA A 292 13.29 -4.82 -2.92
CA ALA A 292 13.44 -6.15 -2.34
C ALA A 292 12.42 -6.36 -1.19
N PRO A 293 11.91 -7.59 -0.98
CA PRO A 293 11.09 -7.90 0.19
C PRO A 293 11.77 -7.51 1.50
N GLY A 294 11.02 -6.91 2.43
CA GLY A 294 11.54 -6.42 3.72
C GLY A 294 12.30 -5.10 3.67
N GLU A 295 12.67 -4.62 2.47
CA GLU A 295 13.34 -3.33 2.31
C GLU A 295 12.46 -2.14 2.73
N PRO A 296 11.15 -2.09 2.41
CA PRO A 296 10.25 -1.05 2.92
C PRO A 296 10.25 -0.98 4.44
N ALA A 297 10.06 -2.11 5.14
CA ALA A 297 10.08 -2.12 6.61
C ALA A 297 11.42 -1.67 7.20
N LYS A 298 12.55 -1.98 6.54
CA LYS A 298 13.87 -1.49 6.95
C LYS A 298 13.98 0.02 6.80
N ARG A 299 13.49 0.58 5.69
CA ARG A 299 13.47 2.03 5.46
C ARG A 299 12.61 2.71 6.51
N ASP A 300 11.40 2.21 6.75
CA ASP A 300 10.53 2.71 7.81
C ASP A 300 11.24 2.62 9.17
N ALA A 301 11.89 1.49 9.51
CA ALA A 301 12.62 1.36 10.76
C ALA A 301 13.83 2.32 10.88
N HIS A 302 14.49 2.64 9.77
CA HIS A 302 15.56 3.66 9.73
C HIS A 302 15.01 5.09 9.84
N GLU A 303 13.83 5.35 9.27
CA GLU A 303 13.11 6.63 9.37
C GLU A 303 12.52 6.84 10.78
N HIS A 304 12.08 5.78 11.46
CA HIS A 304 11.59 5.79 12.84
C HIS A 304 12.71 5.65 13.89
N GLY A 305 13.88 5.10 13.54
CA GLY A 305 15.07 5.01 14.40
C GLY A 305 15.95 6.27 14.38
N ASN A 306 15.72 7.16 13.41
CA ASN A 306 16.19 8.53 13.46
C ASN A 306 15.11 9.38 14.16
N ASP A 307 15.19 9.50 15.49
CA ASP A 307 14.34 10.36 16.34
C ASP A 307 14.34 11.86 15.95
N ARG A 308 14.98 12.26 14.85
CA ARG A 308 14.97 13.62 14.30
C ARG A 308 14.00 13.78 13.13
N THR A 309 13.56 12.69 12.49
CA THR A 309 12.59 12.67 11.37
C THR A 309 11.17 12.33 11.80
N SER A 310 10.98 11.75 13.01
CA SER A 310 9.66 11.56 13.65
C SER A 310 9.15 12.81 14.39
N LEU A 311 10.00 13.81 14.61
CA LEU A 311 9.60 15.02 15.33
C LEU A 311 8.65 15.82 14.46
N ARG A 312 7.55 16.28 15.07
CA ARG A 312 6.66 17.21 14.38
C ARG A 312 7.38 18.54 14.16
N ILE A 313 7.08 19.26 13.09
CA ILE A 313 7.80 20.47 12.68
C ILE A 313 7.81 21.58 13.76
N ASP A 314 6.84 21.57 14.68
CA ASP A 314 6.74 22.47 15.83
C ASP A 314 7.58 22.03 17.04
N GLN A 315 8.17 20.84 17.02
CA GLN A 315 8.99 20.30 18.11
C GLN A 315 10.48 20.66 17.95
N PRO A 316 11.15 21.04 19.05
CA PRO A 316 12.59 21.26 19.06
C PRO A 316 13.35 20.01 18.57
N GLY A 317 14.21 20.17 17.57
CA GLY A 317 15.05 19.09 17.04
C GLY A 317 14.66 18.62 15.63
N HIS A 318 13.45 18.94 15.15
CA HIS A 318 13.08 18.73 13.75
C HIS A 318 13.84 19.72 12.84
N VAL A 319 14.29 19.27 11.67
CA VAL A 319 15.11 20.10 10.75
C VAL A 319 14.37 21.36 10.26
N GLY A 320 13.05 21.29 10.13
CA GLY A 320 12.20 22.43 9.79
C GLY A 320 11.79 23.34 10.96
N ASN A 321 12.15 23.01 12.19
CA ASN A 321 11.67 23.75 13.37
C ASN A 321 12.09 25.23 13.41
N PRO A 322 13.31 25.63 13.02
CA PRO A 322 13.67 27.05 12.95
C PRO A 322 12.76 27.85 12.00
N LEU A 323 12.52 27.33 10.79
CA LEU A 323 11.62 27.95 9.81
C LEU A 323 10.16 28.00 10.32
N PHE A 324 9.72 26.96 11.04
CA PHE A 324 8.40 26.95 11.67
C PHE A 324 8.25 28.06 12.70
N GLN A 325 9.24 28.25 13.57
CA GLN A 325 9.22 29.32 14.57
C GLN A 325 9.20 30.70 13.90
N ASP A 326 9.94 30.88 12.82
CA ASP A 326 9.94 32.12 12.04
C ASP A 326 8.58 32.39 11.39
N ALA A 327 8.01 31.39 10.71
CA ALA A 327 6.67 31.47 10.13
C ALA A 327 5.62 31.77 11.19
N GLN A 328 5.71 31.12 12.36
CA GLN A 328 4.76 31.28 13.46
C GLN A 328 4.76 32.71 14.00
N ARG A 329 5.93 33.34 14.18
CA ARG A 329 6.00 34.76 14.57
C ARG A 329 5.29 35.66 13.56
N GLY A 330 5.49 35.39 12.26
CA GLY A 330 4.86 36.15 11.18
C GLY A 330 3.34 35.95 11.12
N VAL A 331 2.87 34.70 11.21
CA VAL A 331 1.43 34.37 11.22
C VAL A 331 0.74 34.96 12.44
N HIS A 332 1.33 34.87 13.64
CA HIS A 332 0.78 35.48 14.85
C HIS A 332 0.67 37.01 14.74
N ALA A 333 1.62 37.66 14.05
CA ALA A 333 1.52 39.09 13.77
C ALA A 333 0.36 39.42 12.82
N GLN A 334 0.04 38.55 11.86
CA GLN A 334 -1.15 38.71 11.00
C GLN A 334 -2.44 38.46 11.77
N ASP A 335 -2.47 37.45 12.66
CA ASP A 335 -3.62 37.20 13.54
C ASP A 335 -3.92 38.41 14.42
N ALA A 336 -2.90 39.00 15.04
CA ALA A 336 -3.04 40.22 15.84
C ALA A 336 -3.58 41.40 15.01
N ARG A 337 -3.11 41.59 13.77
CA ARG A 337 -3.63 42.63 12.85
C ARG A 337 -5.09 42.41 12.48
N ALA A 338 -5.51 41.15 12.38
CA ALA A 338 -6.90 40.77 12.12
C ALA A 338 -7.77 40.71 13.38
N GLY A 339 -7.24 41.06 14.57
CA GLY A 339 -7.96 40.98 15.84
C GLY A 339 -8.27 39.55 16.30
N ARG A 340 -7.49 38.56 15.86
CA ARG A 340 -7.63 37.15 16.22
C ARG A 340 -6.50 36.73 17.17
N SER A 341 -6.81 35.78 18.05
CA SER A 341 -5.79 35.06 18.83
C SER A 341 -5.27 33.88 18.00
N PRO A 342 -3.95 33.62 18.02
CA PRO A 342 -3.40 32.44 17.36
C PRO A 342 -4.01 31.13 17.88
N ASP A 343 -4.28 30.19 16.97
CA ASP A 343 -4.89 28.90 17.26
C ASP A 343 -4.21 27.74 16.50
N HIS A 344 -4.86 26.57 16.48
CA HIS A 344 -4.35 25.41 15.75
C HIS A 344 -4.20 25.68 14.24
N ARG A 345 -5.10 26.46 13.63
CA ARG A 345 -5.03 26.80 12.20
C ARG A 345 -3.84 27.74 11.92
N SER A 346 -3.51 28.62 12.86
CA SER A 346 -2.29 29.45 12.80
C SER A 346 -1.04 28.57 12.79
N ALA A 347 -1.01 27.50 13.59
CA ALA A 347 0.09 26.54 13.57
C ALA A 347 0.18 25.79 12.23
N GLN A 348 -0.93 25.30 11.69
CA GLN A 348 -1.00 24.59 10.40
C GLN A 348 -0.53 25.46 9.22
N LEU A 349 -0.93 26.73 9.19
CA LEU A 349 -0.45 27.71 8.21
C LEU A 349 1.07 27.93 8.34
N SER A 350 1.57 28.02 9.57
CA SER A 350 3.01 28.18 9.85
C SER A 350 3.82 26.97 9.37
N GLY A 351 3.31 25.75 9.60
CA GLY A 351 3.92 24.50 9.11
C GLY A 351 4.01 24.46 7.58
N SER A 352 2.94 24.86 6.90
CA SER A 352 2.91 24.90 5.44
C SER A 352 3.91 25.92 4.87
N LEU A 353 3.98 27.13 5.44
CA LEU A 353 4.93 28.16 5.03
C LEU A 353 6.39 27.73 5.26
N ALA A 354 6.67 27.11 6.40
CA ALA A 354 7.99 26.58 6.72
C ALA A 354 8.42 25.46 5.76
N SER A 355 7.48 24.56 5.43
CA SER A 355 7.71 23.49 4.46
C SER A 355 8.03 24.03 3.07
N GLU A 356 7.26 25.00 2.57
CA GLU A 356 7.51 25.61 1.26
C GLU A 356 8.83 26.39 1.24
N MET A 357 9.13 27.14 2.30
CA MET A 357 10.39 27.89 2.38
C MET A 357 11.60 26.95 2.39
N HIS A 358 11.52 25.85 3.14
CA HIS A 358 12.55 24.81 3.15
C HIS A 358 12.72 24.19 1.76
N ALA A 359 11.63 23.86 1.07
CA ALA A 359 11.67 23.28 -0.27
C ALA A 359 12.34 24.22 -1.28
N ALA A 360 12.15 25.53 -1.13
CA ALA A 360 12.80 26.57 -1.94
C ALA A 360 14.26 26.84 -1.55
N GLY A 361 14.82 26.11 -0.58
CA GLY A 361 16.19 26.29 -0.09
C GLY A 361 16.37 27.46 0.88
N GLY A 362 15.28 28.04 1.38
CA GLY A 362 15.30 29.08 2.39
C GLY A 362 15.78 28.55 3.74
N GLN A 363 16.44 29.42 4.50
CA GLN A 363 17.08 29.12 5.79
C GLN A 363 16.43 29.88 6.96
N ARG A 364 15.67 30.95 6.68
CA ARG A 364 14.90 31.72 7.65
C ARG A 364 13.66 32.36 6.99
N ILE A 365 12.72 32.83 7.79
CA ILE A 365 11.60 33.65 7.32
C ILE A 365 11.65 35.00 8.04
N ASP A 366 11.91 36.07 7.29
CA ASP A 366 12.04 37.43 7.80
C ASP A 366 10.66 38.14 7.86
N ALA A 367 9.73 37.78 6.98
CA ALA A 367 8.36 38.32 6.97
C ALA A 367 7.30 37.33 6.47
N VAL A 368 6.10 37.41 7.05
CA VAL A 368 4.88 36.75 6.54
C VAL A 368 3.87 37.82 6.14
N MET A 369 3.32 37.73 4.93
CA MET A 369 2.37 38.69 4.37
C MET A 369 1.19 37.95 3.74
N MET A 370 0.02 38.59 3.71
CA MET A 370 -1.16 38.04 3.02
C MET A 370 -1.47 38.87 1.77
N SER A 371 -2.08 38.26 0.77
CA SER A 371 -2.68 39.00 -0.33
C SER A 371 -3.82 39.91 0.16
N PRO A 372 -4.21 40.96 -0.58
CA PRO A 372 -5.29 41.86 -0.17
C PRO A 372 -6.63 41.17 0.11
N ASP A 373 -6.90 40.06 -0.59
CA ASP A 373 -8.09 39.21 -0.44
C ASP A 373 -7.90 38.06 0.58
N ALA A 374 -6.73 37.98 1.23
CA ALA A 374 -6.31 36.92 2.13
C ALA A 374 -6.28 35.49 1.53
N ALA A 375 -6.48 35.32 0.23
CA ALA A 375 -6.49 34.02 -0.42
C ALA A 375 -5.10 33.34 -0.41
N ARG A 376 -4.02 34.13 -0.40
CA ARG A 376 -2.64 33.64 -0.38
C ARG A 376 -1.89 34.22 0.80
N THR A 377 -1.03 33.38 1.39
CA THR A 377 -0.04 33.81 2.39
C THR A 377 1.35 33.58 1.85
N PHE A 378 2.23 34.56 2.02
CA PHE A 378 3.60 34.59 1.54
C PHE A 378 4.58 34.56 2.70
N ALA A 379 5.61 33.72 2.59
CA ALA A 379 6.79 33.81 3.45
C ALA A 379 7.96 34.35 2.65
N VAL A 380 8.69 35.30 3.23
CA VAL A 380 9.79 36.03 2.60
C VAL A 380 11.06 35.90 3.43
N GLN A 381 12.16 35.57 2.77
CA GLN A 381 13.52 35.71 3.29
C GLN A 381 14.20 36.87 2.55
N GLY A 382 14.78 37.81 3.30
CA GLY A 382 15.31 39.08 2.82
C GLY A 382 14.36 40.24 3.06
N ARG A 383 14.81 41.45 2.71
CA ARG A 383 13.96 42.64 2.80
C ARG A 383 12.95 42.64 1.64
N VAL A 384 11.73 43.10 1.88
CA VAL A 384 10.65 43.08 0.88
C VAL A 384 10.96 43.97 -0.34
N ASP A 385 11.81 44.98 -0.16
CA ASP A 385 12.32 45.89 -1.19
C ASP A 385 13.58 45.39 -1.91
N ASP A 386 14.13 44.23 -1.52
CA ASP A 386 15.32 43.64 -2.14
C ASP A 386 14.93 42.70 -3.31
N PRO A 387 15.45 42.92 -4.53
CA PRO A 387 15.22 42.00 -5.65
C PRO A 387 15.82 40.61 -5.45
N ALA A 388 16.78 40.43 -4.54
CA ALA A 388 17.35 39.14 -4.18
C ALA A 388 16.53 38.37 -3.13
N GLN A 389 15.35 38.86 -2.75
CA GLN A 389 14.48 38.18 -1.78
C GLN A 389 14.03 36.80 -2.29
N LEU A 390 14.02 35.81 -1.40
CA LEU A 390 13.39 34.53 -1.66
C LEU A 390 11.96 34.59 -1.13
N ARG A 391 10.98 34.32 -1.99
CA ARG A 391 9.56 34.35 -1.63
C ARG A 391 8.86 33.07 -2.04
N VAL A 392 8.15 32.47 -1.10
CA VAL A 392 7.25 31.34 -1.33
C VAL A 392 5.81 31.75 -1.00
N SER A 393 4.84 30.99 -1.51
CA SER A 393 3.43 31.29 -1.26
C SER A 393 2.59 30.03 -1.13
N VAL A 394 1.61 30.07 -0.23
CA VAL A 394 0.63 29.01 0.00
C VAL A 394 -0.79 29.55 -0.17
N ASP A 395 -1.72 28.66 -0.51
CA ASP A 395 -3.15 28.95 -0.40
C ASP A 395 -3.53 28.96 1.09
N THR A 396 -4.07 30.07 1.57
CA THR A 396 -4.28 30.30 3.01
C THR A 396 -5.23 29.26 3.61
N MET A 397 -6.35 28.99 2.93
CA MET A 397 -7.36 28.05 3.43
C MET A 397 -6.87 26.61 3.40
N THR A 398 -6.17 26.22 2.34
CA THR A 398 -5.56 24.89 2.23
C THR A 398 -4.50 24.70 3.31
N ALA A 399 -3.63 25.69 3.48
CA ALA A 399 -2.55 25.64 4.47
C ALA A 399 -3.08 25.57 5.91
N MET A 400 -4.13 26.34 6.24
CA MET A 400 -4.80 26.28 7.54
C MET A 400 -5.49 24.95 7.83
N ASN A 401 -5.76 24.11 6.81
CA ASN A 401 -6.34 22.78 6.98
C ASN A 401 -5.32 21.65 6.77
N THR A 402 -4.05 21.99 6.51
CA THR A 402 -2.97 21.00 6.31
C THR A 402 -2.45 20.56 7.68
N PRO A 403 -2.50 19.26 8.06
CA PRO A 403 -1.94 18.79 9.32
C PRO A 403 -0.44 19.09 9.45
N LEU A 404 0.02 19.37 10.67
CA LEU A 404 1.43 19.65 10.92
C LEU A 404 2.31 18.44 10.60
N GLU A 405 1.79 17.24 10.82
CA GLU A 405 2.44 15.96 10.51
C GLU A 405 2.76 15.88 9.01
N GLN A 406 1.85 16.35 8.15
CA GLN A 406 2.07 16.38 6.70
C GLN A 406 3.17 17.39 6.33
N SER A 407 3.20 18.56 6.97
CA SER A 407 4.26 19.56 6.74
C SER A 407 5.62 19.06 7.25
N SER A 408 5.62 18.30 8.35
CA SER A 408 6.81 17.66 8.93
C SER A 408 7.41 16.67 7.94
N GLN A 409 6.57 15.78 7.40
CA GLN A 409 7.00 14.79 6.41
C GLN A 409 7.58 15.44 5.15
N ARG A 410 6.92 16.48 4.60
CA ARG A 410 7.43 17.16 3.40
C ARG A 410 8.82 17.75 3.59
N VAL A 411 9.08 18.32 4.76
CA VAL A 411 10.40 18.85 5.09
C VAL A 411 11.43 17.73 5.22
N ALA A 412 11.10 16.64 5.90
CA ALA A 412 11.97 15.47 6.04
C ALA A 412 12.33 14.87 4.67
N ASP A 413 11.34 14.67 3.80
CA ASP A 413 11.53 14.16 2.44
C ASP A 413 12.45 15.06 1.60
N ASN A 414 12.25 16.38 1.69
CA ASN A 414 13.06 17.35 0.95
C ASN A 414 14.50 17.41 1.47
N ALA A 415 14.71 17.34 2.78
CA ALA A 415 16.04 17.28 3.39
C ALA A 415 16.80 16.01 2.98
N ALA A 416 16.12 14.86 2.98
CA ALA A 416 16.69 13.58 2.53
C ALA A 416 17.06 13.60 1.03
N ARG A 417 16.26 14.27 0.19
CA ARG A 417 16.60 14.44 -1.23
C ARG A 417 17.84 15.31 -1.44
N GLN A 418 17.98 16.38 -0.67
CA GLN A 418 19.15 17.26 -0.76
C GLN A 418 20.43 16.57 -0.29
N SER A 419 20.39 15.79 0.79
CA SER A 419 21.58 15.06 1.26
C SER A 419 22.09 14.06 0.23
N VAL A 420 21.19 13.29 -0.39
CA VAL A 420 21.55 12.33 -1.45
C VAL A 420 22.15 13.04 -2.68
N ALA A 421 21.60 14.19 -3.07
CA ALA A 421 22.14 14.97 -4.20
C ALA A 421 23.55 15.49 -3.90
N LEU A 422 23.80 15.97 -2.67
CA LEU A 422 25.11 16.44 -2.21
C LEU A 422 26.15 15.32 -2.16
N GLU A 423 25.78 14.12 -1.68
CA GLU A 423 26.66 12.95 -1.67
C GLU A 423 27.08 12.53 -3.09
N GLN A 424 26.13 12.51 -4.04
CA GLN A 424 26.43 12.20 -5.44
C GLN A 424 27.36 13.24 -6.07
N GLN A 425 27.17 14.51 -5.75
CA GLN A 425 28.01 15.59 -6.27
C GLN A 425 29.44 15.52 -5.70
N GLN A 426 29.59 15.18 -4.41
CA GLN A 426 30.90 14.96 -3.79
C GLN A 426 31.61 13.73 -4.37
N ALA A 427 30.89 12.63 -4.61
CA ALA A 427 31.44 11.43 -5.23
C ALA A 427 31.96 11.71 -6.65
N GLN A 428 31.20 12.47 -7.47
CA GLN A 428 31.64 12.88 -8.79
C GLN A 428 32.87 13.81 -8.74
N THR A 429 32.91 14.74 -7.79
CA THR A 429 34.05 15.65 -7.63
C THR A 429 35.31 14.90 -7.21
N GLN A 430 35.19 13.90 -6.32
CA GLN A 430 36.32 13.04 -5.93
C GLN A 430 36.80 12.17 -7.10
N GLN A 431 35.90 11.63 -7.92
CA GLN A 431 36.29 10.88 -9.12
C GLN A 431 37.01 11.76 -10.16
N GLN A 432 36.56 13.00 -10.36
CA GLN A 432 37.25 13.94 -11.26
C GLN A 432 38.64 14.34 -10.73
N GLN A 433 38.79 14.55 -9.43
CA GLN A 433 40.10 14.85 -8.82
C GLN A 433 41.06 13.64 -8.84
N GLN A 434 40.55 12.42 -8.67
CA GLN A 434 41.36 11.20 -8.81
C GLN A 434 41.77 10.94 -10.27
N GLY A 435 40.88 11.20 -11.23
CA GLY A 435 41.20 11.14 -12.66
C GLY A 435 42.26 12.17 -13.08
N ALA A 436 42.19 13.40 -12.55
CA ALA A 436 43.19 14.44 -12.83
C ALA A 436 44.57 14.14 -12.22
N ARG A 437 44.63 13.43 -11.08
CA ARG A 437 45.89 12.98 -10.45
C ARG A 437 46.53 11.77 -11.13
N ALA A 438 45.77 10.96 -11.87
CA ALA A 438 46.29 9.81 -12.61
C ALA A 438 46.86 10.19 -13.99
N MET A 439 46.61 11.43 -14.44
CA MET A 439 47.03 11.98 -15.73
C MET A 439 48.18 13.01 -15.61
N SER A 440 48.66 13.27 -14.39
CA SER A 440 49.88 14.05 -14.08
C SER A 440 50.91 13.13 -13.48
#